data_AF-A0A1M6K174-F1
#
_entry.id   AF-A0A1M6K174-F1
#
_cell.length_a   1.000
_cell.length_b   1.000
_cell.length_c   1.000
_cell.angle_alpha   90.00
_cell.angle_beta   90.00
_cell.angle_gamma   90.00
#
_symmetry.space_group_name_H-M   'P 1'
#
loop_
_entity.id
_entity.type
_entity.pdbx_description
1 polymer ?
#
loop_
_entity_poly.entity_id
_entity_poly.type
_entity_poly.pdbx_seq_one_letter_code
_entity_poly.pdbx_strand_id
1 'polypeptide(L)' 'MYWSRKEVSMNDEFFITKTVDTGSEGTKNVRYHVYARNCDGEINEISYEELMRFNQFLTNFLKEEESSHE' A
#
# COMPACT_ATOMS: atom_id res chain seq x y z
N MET A 1 20.54 21.23 28.26
CA MET A 1 19.56 20.16 27.95
C MET A 1 19.48 20.02 26.45
N TYR A 2 20.19 19.05 25.87
CA TYR A 2 20.12 18.78 24.44
C TYR A 2 18.96 17.83 24.20
N TRP A 3 17.92 18.32 23.52
CA TRP A 3 16.90 17.47 22.95
C TRP A 3 17.49 16.83 21.70
N SER A 4 17.93 15.58 21.80
CA SER A 4 18.18 14.75 20.62
C SER A 4 16.85 14.56 19.93
N ARG A 5 16.63 15.31 18.84
CA ARG A 5 15.59 14.99 17.88
C ARG A 5 15.97 13.61 17.33
N LYS A 6 15.30 12.58 17.82
CA LYS A 6 15.41 11.24 17.26
C LYS A 6 14.93 11.40 15.82
N GLU A 7 15.84 11.35 14.86
CA GLU A 7 15.48 11.20 13.45
C GLU A 7 14.65 9.93 13.39
N VAL A 8 13.33 10.12 13.31
CA VAL A 8 12.45 9.05 12.89
C VAL A 8 12.83 8.86 11.44
N SER A 9 13.68 7.87 11.17
CA SER A 9 13.73 7.27 9.85
C SER A 9 12.26 7.00 9.50
N MET A 10 11.70 7.81 8.61
CA MET A 10 10.43 7.54 7.95
C MET A 10 10.69 6.28 7.14
N ASN A 11 10.65 5.13 7.81
CA ASN A 11 10.41 3.89 7.12
C ASN A 11 8.98 4.05 6.63
N ASP A 12 8.83 4.34 5.35
CA ASP A 12 7.54 4.36 4.68
C ASP A 12 6.99 2.93 4.71
N GLU A 13 6.38 2.58 5.85
CA GLU A 13 5.81 1.27 6.12
C GLU A 13 4.41 1.22 5.52
N PHE A 14 4.25 0.42 4.47
CA PHE A 14 2.96 0.08 3.88
C PHE A 14 2.46 -1.24 4.47
N PHE A 15 1.18 -1.27 4.82
CA PHE A 15 0.52 -2.44 5.37
C PHE A 15 -0.51 -2.94 4.37
N ILE A 16 -0.48 -4.25 4.08
CA ILE A 16 -1.48 -4.91 3.24
C ILE A 16 -2.21 -5.93 4.10
N THR A 17 -3.51 -5.71 4.29
CA THR A 17 -4.40 -6.67 4.96
C THR A 17 -5.19 -7.44 3.91
N LYS A 18 -5.25 -8.76 4.02
CA LYS A 18 -6.04 -9.65 3.15
C LYS A 18 -7.21 -10.22 3.94
N THR A 19 -8.41 -10.04 3.43
CA THR A 19 -9.64 -10.61 3.96
C THR A 19 -10.13 -11.71 3.02
N VAL A 20 -10.47 -12.87 3.58
CA VAL A 20 -11.03 -14.01 2.83
C VAL A 20 -12.37 -14.39 3.46
N ASP A 21 -13.45 -14.04 2.80
CA ASP A 21 -14.80 -14.41 3.21
C ASP A 21 -15.21 -15.69 2.51
N THR A 22 -15.52 -16.73 3.28
CA THR A 22 -16.01 -18.02 2.75
C THR A 22 -17.51 -18.11 2.99
N GLY A 23 -18.29 -18.06 1.92
CA GLY A 23 -19.74 -18.21 1.95
C GLY A 23 -20.17 -19.64 2.27
N SER A 24 -21.41 -19.80 2.70
CA SER A 24 -22.01 -21.10 3.06
C SER A 24 -22.00 -22.13 1.92
N GLU A 25 -21.96 -21.68 0.67
CA GLU A 25 -21.87 -22.54 -0.53
C GLU A 25 -20.43 -22.78 -0.99
N GLY A 26 -19.42 -22.40 -0.18
CA GLY A 26 -18.00 -22.56 -0.52
C GLY A 26 -17.45 -21.49 -1.47
N THR A 27 -18.26 -20.48 -1.80
CA THR A 27 -17.81 -19.29 -2.54
C THR A 27 -16.78 -18.52 -1.71
N LYS A 28 -15.68 -18.11 -2.33
CA LYS A 28 -14.62 -17.33 -1.68
C LYS A 28 -14.58 -15.93 -2.26
N ASN A 29 -14.77 -14.93 -1.42
CA ASN A 29 -14.50 -13.54 -1.75
C ASN A 29 -13.19 -13.13 -1.10
N VAL A 30 -12.28 -12.54 -1.86
CA VAL A 30 -10.96 -12.12 -1.39
C VAL A 30 -10.81 -10.62 -1.66
N ARG A 31 -10.57 -9.87 -0.59
CA ARG A 31 -10.38 -8.41 -0.62
C ARG A 31 -9.05 -8.05 0.02
N TYR A 32 -8.46 -6.96 -0.44
CA TYR A 32 -7.23 -6.40 0.13
C TYR A 32 -7.50 -4.97 0.63
N HIS A 33 -6.72 -4.55 1.61
CA HIS A 33 -6.70 -3.19 2.13
C HIS A 33 -5.25 -2.75 2.22
N VAL A 34 -4.94 -1.58 1.67
CA VAL A 34 -3.59 -1.01 1.68
C VAL A 34 -3.63 0.32 2.43
N TYR A 35 -2.78 0.47 3.44
CA TYR A 35 -2.67 1.71 4.21
C TYR A 35 -1.23 1.98 4.64
N ALA A 36 -0.90 3.25 4.90
CA ALA A 36 0.38 3.68 5.45
C ALA A 36 0.14 4.50 6.72
N ARG A 37 0.88 4.21 7.80
CA ARG A 37 0.60 4.78 9.15
C ARG A 37 0.66 6.31 9.24
N ASN A 38 1.43 6.95 8.36
CA ASN A 38 1.66 8.39 8.37
C ASN A 38 1.04 9.09 7.15
N CYS A 39 0.14 8.42 6.43
CA CYS A 39 -0.52 8.96 5.26
C CYS A 39 -2.03 8.89 5.48
N ASP A 40 -2.75 10.00 5.25
CA ASP A 40 -4.22 10.04 5.31
C ASP A 40 -4.88 9.24 4.15
N GLY A 41 -4.09 8.57 3.31
CA GLY A 41 -4.55 7.75 2.20
C GLY A 41 -4.72 6.28 2.60
N GLU A 42 -5.96 5.85 2.76
CA GLU A 42 -6.35 4.43 2.83
C GLU A 42 -7.01 4.00 1.52
N ILE A 43 -6.58 2.86 0.96
CA ILE A 43 -7.27 2.20 -0.16
C ILE A 43 -7.93 0.94 0.37
N ASN A 44 -9.25 0.99 0.50
CA ASN A 44 -10.06 -0.07 1.08
C ASN A 44 -10.77 -0.91 0.01
N GLU A 45 -10.96 -2.20 0.31
CA GLU A 45 -11.76 -3.15 -0.48
C GLU A 45 -11.30 -3.34 -1.94
N ILE A 46 -10.00 -3.21 -2.20
CA ILE A 46 -9.44 -3.42 -3.53
C ILE A 46 -9.43 -4.92 -3.89
N SER A 47 -9.85 -5.26 -5.11
CA SER A 47 -9.72 -6.63 -5.62
C SER A 47 -8.27 -6.96 -5.97
N TYR A 48 -7.97 -8.25 -6.17
CA TYR A 48 -6.63 -8.69 -6.57
C TYR A 48 -6.17 -8.06 -7.90
N GLU A 49 -7.08 -7.97 -8.88
CA GLU A 49 -6.78 -7.44 -10.21
C GLU A 49 -6.50 -5.94 -10.17
N GLU A 50 -7.25 -5.20 -9.37
CA GLU A 50 -7.03 -3.77 -9.14
C GLU A 50 -5.72 -3.52 -8.42
N LEU A 51 -5.37 -4.34 -7.42
CA LEU A 51 -4.08 -4.27 -6.73
C LEU A 51 -2.92 -4.49 -7.70
N MET A 52 -3.08 -5.42 -8.65
CA MET A 52 -2.06 -5.67 -9.67
C MET A 52 -1.89 -4.49 -10.64
N ARG A 53 -2.99 -3.88 -11.07
CA ARG A 53 -2.95 -2.65 -11.89
C ARG A 53 -2.32 -1.50 -11.13
N PHE A 54 -2.63 -1.35 -9.85
CA PHE A 54 -2.04 -0.31 -8.99
C PHE A 54 -0.52 -0.48 -8.85
N ASN A 55 -0.05 -1.71 -8.63
CA ASN A 55 1.39 -1.99 -8.57
C ASN A 55 2.11 -1.66 -9.90
N GLN A 56 1.49 -1.99 -11.04
CA GLN A 56 2.05 -1.67 -12.35
C GLN A 56 2.10 -0.15 -12.59
N PHE A 57 1.04 0.57 -12.22
CA PHE A 57 0.99 2.03 -12.29
C PHE A 57 2.12 2.66 -11.45
N LEU A 58 2.24 2.28 -10.17
CA LEU A 58 3.28 2.79 -9.28
C LEU A 58 4.69 2.52 -9.82
N THR A 59 4.93 1.31 -10.34
CA THR A 59 6.23 0.94 -10.91
C THR A 59 6.60 1.82 -12.11
N ASN A 60 5.62 2.13 -12.98
CA ASN A 60 5.86 3.00 -14.12
C ASN A 60 6.08 4.45 -13.68
N PHE A 61 5.26 4.95 -12.76
CA PHE A 61 5.41 6.30 -12.20
C PHE A 61 6.80 6.52 -11.60
N LEU A 62 7.29 5.58 -10.80
CA LEU A 62 8.61 5.68 -10.18
C LEU A 62 9.76 5.69 -11.21
N LYS A 63 9.64 4.92 -12.30
CA LYS A 63 10.63 4.95 -13.40
C LYS A 63 10.66 6.29 -14.10
N GLU A 64 9.51 6.93 -14.29
CA GLU A 64 9.43 8.26 -14.90
C GLU A 64 10.05 9.32 -13.98
N GLU A 65 9.80 9.25 -12.67
CA GLU A 65 10.42 10.15 -11.68
C GLU A 65 11.96 9.98 -11.63
N GLU A 66 12.49 8.74 -11.64
CA GLU A 66 13.93 8.49 -11.71
C GLU A 66 14.57 9.13 -12.95
N SER A 67 13.92 9.05 -14.11
CA SER A 67 14.40 9.68 -15.35
C SER A 67 14.33 11.21 -15.35
N SER A 68 13.54 11.79 -14.44
CA SER A 68 13.34 13.23 -14.30
C SER A 68 14.34 13.89 -13.35
N HIS A 69 15.18 13.09 -12.68
CA HIS A 69 16.20 13.54 -11.72
C HIS A 69 17.64 13.40 -12.26
N GLU A 70 17.81 12.97 -13.51
CA GLU A 70 19.05 13.10 -14.31
C GLU A 70 19.06 14.37 -15.16
#